data_AF-A0A937PG25-F1
#
_entry.id   AF-A0A937PG25-F1
#
_cell.length_a   1.000
_cell.length_b   1.000
_cell.length_c   1.000
_cell.angle_alpha   90.00
_cell.angle_beta   90.00
_cell.angle_gamma   90.00
#
_symmetry.space_group_name_H-M   'P 1'
#
loop_
_entity.id
_entity.type
_entity.pdbx_description
1 polymer ?
#
loop_
_entity_poly.entity_id
_entity_poly.type
_entity_poly.pdbx_seq_one_letter_code
_entity_poly.pdbx_strand_id
1 'polypeptide(L)'
;MKLIEGFKVEDDILLFDYLPNIPVHSPFGHLGEKYLFLIYRLFYTNDTIREIYFFQREYYGCRQNKEFDNNIKLKILHRVLRFSTEIKVILDEFISIYFILNYNKEKNSWPKKISIDSIGKYLSKSNNVRYEIFEKHRNLIETTNSIGNAIKHSFVNSEITWIRNDTVTPYLIAYYHKDNDLKNKVEFHSIKLPDYLDELNKFLPEYNFDVKNNYS
;
A
#
# COMPACT_ATOMS: atom_id res chain seq x y z
N MET A 1 -20.92 9.14 28.17
CA MET A 1 -20.02 8.51 27.18
C MET A 1 -18.62 8.51 27.76
N LYS A 2 -18.15 7.39 28.34
CA LYS A 2 -16.78 7.31 28.87
C LYS A 2 -15.84 7.15 27.68
N LEU A 3 -15.03 8.18 27.41
CA LEU A 3 -13.86 8.06 26.55
C LEU A 3 -12.97 6.98 27.16
N ILE A 4 -12.72 5.91 26.39
CA ILE A 4 -11.75 4.89 26.77
C ILE A 4 -10.38 5.56 26.66
N GLU A 5 -9.80 5.92 27.81
CA GLU A 5 -8.42 6.39 27.93
C GLU A 5 -7.48 5.27 27.45
N GLY A 6 -6.58 5.60 26.52
CA GLY A 6 -5.46 4.73 26.15
C GLY A 6 -5.17 4.49 24.66
N PHE A 7 -5.65 5.28 23.71
CA PHE A 7 -5.26 5.11 22.30
C PHE A 7 -4.87 6.43 21.62
N LYS A 8 -3.59 6.56 21.30
CA LYS A 8 -3.08 7.59 20.40
C LYS A 8 -3.45 7.23 18.96
N VAL A 9 -4.34 8.01 18.36
CA VAL A 9 -4.54 8.05 16.90
C VAL A 9 -3.39 8.82 16.22
N GLU A 10 -2.55 9.50 17.01
CA GLU A 10 -1.58 10.48 16.52
C GLU A 10 -0.35 9.86 15.84
N ASP A 11 -0.07 8.56 16.02
CA ASP A 11 1.21 7.96 15.59
C ASP A 11 1.12 7.08 14.31
N ASP A 12 -0.08 6.69 13.87
CA ASP A 12 -0.28 5.79 12.70
C ASP A 12 -0.56 6.58 11.41
N ILE A 13 0.40 7.39 10.98
CA ILE A 13 0.38 8.08 9.67
C ILE A 13 1.59 7.68 8.84
N LEU A 14 1.46 7.78 7.53
CA LEU A 14 2.59 7.66 6.62
C LEU A 14 3.43 8.94 6.67
N LEU A 15 4.71 8.76 6.95
CA LEU A 15 5.70 9.84 7.06
C LEU A 15 6.47 10.02 5.74
N PHE A 16 6.74 11.27 5.38
CA PHE A 16 7.54 11.62 4.23
C PHE A 16 8.22 12.99 4.42
N ASP A 17 9.55 13.00 4.45
CA ASP A 17 10.27 14.11 5.09
C ASP A 17 10.84 15.16 4.11
N TYR A 18 11.05 14.82 2.84
CA TYR A 18 11.60 15.76 1.85
C TYR A 18 11.41 15.28 0.40
N LEU A 19 11.48 16.20 -0.56
CA LEU A 19 11.43 15.90 -2.00
C LEU A 19 12.85 15.72 -2.59
N PRO A 20 13.17 14.58 -3.24
CA PRO A 20 14.46 14.40 -3.89
C PRO A 20 14.52 15.22 -5.19
N ASN A 21 15.71 15.70 -5.54
CA ASN A 21 15.93 16.50 -6.75
C ASN A 21 16.16 15.58 -7.96
N ILE A 22 15.11 14.91 -8.43
CA ILE A 22 15.23 13.98 -9.57
C ILE A 22 15.15 14.71 -10.92
N PRO A 23 15.66 14.11 -12.02
CA PRO A 23 15.63 14.71 -13.34
C PRO A 23 14.22 15.17 -13.76
N VAL A 24 14.12 16.44 -14.11
CA VAL A 24 12.84 17.07 -14.50
C VAL A 24 12.40 16.65 -15.90
N HIS A 25 13.34 16.51 -16.84
CA HIS A 25 13.03 16.22 -18.23
C HIS A 25 13.28 14.75 -18.58
N SER A 26 12.21 14.01 -18.88
CA SER A 26 12.29 12.66 -19.45
C SER A 26 11.29 12.51 -20.61
N PRO A 27 11.49 11.54 -21.52
CA PRO A 27 10.50 11.18 -22.54
C PRO A 27 9.16 10.69 -21.97
N PHE A 28 9.10 10.38 -20.67
CA PHE A 28 7.89 9.95 -19.96
C PHE A 28 7.20 11.09 -19.21
N GLY A 29 7.62 12.34 -19.45
CA GLY A 29 7.08 13.53 -18.80
C GLY A 29 7.97 14.03 -17.65
N HIS A 30 7.38 14.85 -16.79
CA HIS A 30 8.08 15.51 -15.69
C HIS A 30 8.17 14.59 -14.46
N LEU A 31 9.32 13.94 -14.25
CA LEU A 31 9.46 12.95 -13.17
C LEU A 31 9.33 13.59 -11.79
N GLY A 32 9.90 14.79 -11.58
CA GLY A 32 9.75 15.55 -10.34
C GLY A 32 8.28 15.80 -9.94
N GLU A 33 7.46 16.32 -10.86
CA GLU A 33 6.01 16.51 -10.64
C GLU A 33 5.29 15.19 -10.38
N LYS A 34 5.64 14.13 -11.12
CA LYS A 34 5.08 12.79 -10.89
C LYS A 34 5.38 12.27 -9.48
N TYR A 35 6.60 12.48 -9.00
CA TYR A 35 7.03 12.08 -7.66
C TYR A 35 6.33 12.92 -6.58
N LEU A 36 6.21 14.24 -6.79
CA LEU A 36 5.46 15.13 -5.91
C LEU A 36 3.98 14.71 -5.81
N PHE A 37 3.36 14.36 -6.94
CA PHE A 37 1.99 13.88 -6.98
C PHE A 37 1.81 12.59 -6.17
N LEU A 38 2.78 11.66 -6.21
CA LEU A 38 2.75 10.45 -5.38
C LEU A 38 2.77 10.76 -3.88
N ILE A 39 3.54 11.76 -3.47
CA ILE A 39 3.58 12.19 -2.06
C ILE A 39 2.24 12.78 -1.63
N TYR A 40 1.62 13.61 -2.48
CA TYR A 40 0.26 14.10 -2.18
C TYR A 40 -0.76 12.97 -2.04
N ARG A 41 -0.66 11.92 -2.86
CA ARG A 41 -1.50 10.73 -2.73
C ARG A 41 -1.24 9.98 -1.43
N LEU A 42 0.02 9.82 -1.02
CA LEU A 42 0.37 9.25 0.30
C LEU A 42 -0.25 10.06 1.44
N PHE A 43 -0.13 11.39 1.42
CA PHE A 43 -0.76 12.22 2.45
C PHE A 43 -2.28 12.09 2.45
N TYR A 44 -2.90 11.98 1.29
CA TYR A 44 -4.33 11.73 1.19
C TYR A 44 -4.72 10.35 1.76
N THR A 45 -3.86 9.33 1.65
CA THR A 45 -4.11 8.03 2.30
C THR A 45 -4.12 8.10 3.82
N ASN A 46 -3.45 9.09 4.44
CA ASN A 46 -3.52 9.30 5.90
C ASN A 46 -4.93 9.64 6.38
N ASP A 47 -5.72 10.36 5.58
CA ASP A 47 -7.13 10.62 5.91
C ASP A 47 -7.95 9.33 5.88
N THR A 48 -7.66 8.45 4.91
CA THR A 48 -8.31 7.13 4.84
C THR A 48 -7.94 6.26 6.04
N ILE A 49 -6.68 6.28 6.49
CA ILE A 49 -6.24 5.57 7.71
C ILE A 49 -7.01 6.07 8.93
N ARG A 50 -7.11 7.39 9.13
CA ARG A 50 -7.87 7.99 10.23
C ARG A 50 -9.34 7.58 10.22
N GLU A 51 -9.96 7.57 9.05
CA GLU A 51 -11.34 7.11 8.88
C GLU A 51 -11.50 5.62 9.25
N ILE A 52 -10.56 4.75 8.86
CA ILE A 52 -10.58 3.33 9.23
C ILE A 52 -10.58 3.17 10.75
N TYR A 53 -9.65 3.82 11.45
CA TYR A 53 -9.58 3.76 12.91
C TYR A 53 -10.80 4.37 13.59
N PHE A 54 -11.33 5.47 13.06
CA PHE A 54 -12.55 6.08 13.55
C PHE A 54 -13.72 5.10 13.50
N PHE A 55 -14.03 4.55 12.32
CA PHE A 55 -15.14 3.63 12.16
C PHE A 55 -14.92 2.30 12.90
N GLN A 56 -13.68 1.80 12.99
CA GLN A 56 -13.37 0.59 13.76
C GLN A 56 -13.69 0.76 15.25
N ARG A 57 -13.40 1.94 15.81
CA ARG A 57 -13.75 2.27 17.20
C ARG A 57 -15.26 2.38 17.40
N GLU A 58 -15.96 3.05 16.49
CA GLU A 58 -17.43 3.13 16.53
C GLU A 58 -18.05 1.73 16.49
N TYR A 59 -17.61 0.88 15.54
CA TYR A 59 -18.10 -0.49 15.40
C TYR A 59 -17.81 -1.34 16.63
N TYR A 60 -16.61 -1.25 17.19
CA TYR A 60 -16.27 -1.94 18.43
C TYR A 60 -17.18 -1.48 19.59
N GLY A 61 -17.41 -0.18 19.72
CA GLY A 61 -18.30 0.41 20.74
C GLY A 61 -19.75 -0.07 20.62
N CYS A 62 -20.33 -0.02 19.41
CA CYS A 62 -21.68 -0.53 19.15
C CYS A 62 -21.81 -2.00 19.59
N ARG A 63 -20.81 -2.82 19.24
CA ARG A 63 -20.82 -4.26 19.60
C ARG A 63 -20.75 -4.52 21.09
N GLN A 64 -19.97 -3.75 21.84
CA GLN A 64 -19.95 -3.85 23.31
C GLN A 64 -21.34 -3.59 23.92
N ASN A 65 -22.14 -2.74 23.27
CA ASN A 65 -23.52 -2.44 23.66
C ASN A 65 -24.55 -3.40 23.03
N LYS A 66 -24.12 -4.48 22.35
CA LYS A 66 -24.98 -5.41 21.58
C LYS A 66 -25.79 -4.73 20.47
N GLU A 67 -25.37 -3.55 20.03
CA GLU A 67 -25.91 -2.86 18.87
C GLU A 67 -25.08 -3.25 17.64
N PHE A 68 -25.73 -3.77 16.60
CA PHE A 68 -25.03 -4.19 15.39
C PHE A 68 -25.39 -3.27 14.23
N ASP A 69 -24.44 -2.43 13.81
CA ASP A 69 -24.61 -1.57 12.64
C ASP A 69 -23.79 -2.09 11.45
N ASN A 70 -24.49 -2.74 10.52
CA ASN A 70 -23.91 -3.21 9.27
C ASN A 70 -23.36 -2.06 8.40
N ASN A 71 -23.89 -0.84 8.52
CA ASN A 71 -23.41 0.30 7.74
C ASN A 71 -22.01 0.72 8.20
N ILE A 72 -21.73 0.71 9.50
CA ILE A 72 -20.39 1.02 10.01
C ILE A 72 -19.40 -0.05 9.55
N LYS A 73 -19.79 -1.34 9.63
CA LYS A 73 -18.96 -2.44 9.11
C LYS A 73 -18.62 -2.27 7.63
N LEU A 74 -19.59 -1.89 6.79
CA LEU A 74 -19.38 -1.63 5.37
C LEU A 74 -18.49 -0.41 5.12
N LYS A 75 -18.62 0.65 5.94
CA LYS A 75 -17.73 1.83 5.86
C LYS A 75 -16.28 1.44 6.14
N ILE A 76 -16.00 0.67 7.20
CA ILE A 76 -14.65 0.17 7.50
C ILE A 76 -14.09 -0.59 6.30
N LEU A 77 -14.88 -1.56 5.80
CA LEU A 77 -14.45 -2.39 4.68
C LEU A 77 -14.12 -1.55 3.45
N HIS A 78 -15.01 -0.63 3.07
CA HIS A 78 -14.79 0.23 1.91
C HIS A 78 -13.54 1.09 2.06
N ARG A 79 -13.25 1.60 3.27
CA ARG A 79 -12.04 2.39 3.53
C ARG A 79 -10.76 1.54 3.49
N VAL A 80 -10.79 0.32 4.05
CA VAL A 80 -9.68 -0.64 3.94
C VAL A 80 -9.38 -0.97 2.48
N LEU A 81 -10.41 -1.30 1.68
CA LEU A 81 -10.25 -1.60 0.26
C LEU A 81 -9.67 -0.42 -0.52
N ARG A 82 -10.16 0.79 -0.23
CA ARG A 82 -9.64 2.03 -0.81
C ARG A 82 -8.17 2.23 -0.48
N PHE A 83 -7.80 2.13 0.79
CA PHE A 83 -6.42 2.27 1.26
C PHE A 83 -5.50 1.26 0.56
N SER A 84 -5.86 -0.02 0.58
CA SER A 84 -5.05 -1.09 -0.04
C SER A 84 -4.87 -0.90 -1.54
N THR A 85 -5.93 -0.47 -2.25
CA THR A 85 -5.85 -0.19 -3.69
C THR A 85 -4.94 1.01 -3.97
N GLU A 86 -5.09 2.09 -3.20
CA GLU A 86 -4.34 3.32 -3.40
C GLU A 86 -2.84 3.12 -3.13
N ILE A 87 -2.48 2.45 -2.03
CA ILE A 87 -1.09 2.11 -1.71
C ILE A 87 -0.48 1.19 -2.77
N LYS A 88 -1.22 0.20 -3.27
CA LYS A 88 -0.75 -0.65 -4.37
C LYS A 88 -0.37 0.17 -5.59
N VAL A 89 -1.22 1.12 -6.00
CA VAL A 89 -0.96 1.98 -7.15
C VAL A 89 0.24 2.89 -6.89
N ILE A 90 0.36 3.47 -5.70
CA ILE A 90 1.50 4.31 -5.33
C ILE A 90 2.82 3.52 -5.42
N LEU A 91 2.87 2.31 -4.86
CA LEU A 91 4.07 1.47 -4.91
C LEU A 91 4.42 1.00 -6.33
N ASP A 92 3.41 0.71 -7.18
CA ASP A 92 3.63 0.41 -8.60
C ASP A 92 4.31 1.58 -9.32
N GLU A 93 3.87 2.80 -9.04
CA GLU A 93 4.44 4.01 -9.64
C GLU A 93 5.84 4.33 -9.06
N PHE A 94 6.11 4.11 -7.78
CA PHE A 94 7.46 4.22 -7.23
C PHE A 94 8.43 3.25 -7.90
N ILE A 95 8.03 1.98 -8.06
CA ILE A 95 8.84 1.00 -8.79
C ILE A 95 9.11 1.46 -10.23
N SER A 96 8.10 2.03 -10.89
CA SER A 96 8.24 2.57 -12.26
C SER A 96 9.26 3.70 -12.33
N ILE A 97 9.17 4.67 -11.41
CA ILE A 97 10.10 5.79 -11.33
C ILE A 97 11.52 5.26 -11.06
N TYR A 98 11.67 4.37 -10.09
CA TYR A 98 12.95 3.79 -9.75
C TYR A 98 13.62 3.11 -10.94
N PHE A 99 12.86 2.31 -11.71
CA PHE A 99 13.35 1.70 -12.93
C PHE A 99 13.87 2.73 -13.94
N ILE A 100 13.12 3.81 -14.17
CA ILE A 100 13.50 4.88 -15.11
C ILE A 100 14.78 5.58 -14.66
N LEU A 101 14.85 5.95 -13.38
CA LEU A 101 16.02 6.62 -12.80
C LEU A 101 17.27 5.74 -12.85
N ASN A 102 17.13 4.46 -12.49
CA ASN A 102 18.22 3.51 -12.54
C ASN A 102 18.72 3.28 -13.97
N TYR A 103 17.80 3.10 -14.93
CA TYR A 103 18.16 2.95 -16.33
C TYR A 103 18.93 4.18 -16.85
N ASN A 104 18.46 5.39 -16.52
CA ASN A 104 19.14 6.62 -16.92
C ASN A 104 20.54 6.74 -16.31
N LYS A 105 20.69 6.41 -15.02
CA LYS A 105 21.99 6.39 -14.35
C LYS A 105 22.98 5.42 -14.99
N GLU A 106 22.54 4.20 -15.31
CA GLU A 106 23.41 3.16 -15.86
C GLU A 106 23.75 3.34 -17.34
N LYS A 107 22.80 3.85 -18.13
CA LYS A 107 22.90 3.90 -19.59
C LYS A 107 23.08 5.31 -20.15
N ASN A 108 23.12 6.32 -19.28
CA ASN A 108 23.16 7.74 -19.64
C ASN A 108 22.13 8.11 -20.73
N SER A 109 20.97 7.44 -20.69
CA SER A 109 19.91 7.53 -21.69
C SER A 109 18.60 7.00 -21.10
N TRP A 110 17.47 7.40 -21.69
CA TRP A 110 16.15 6.96 -21.24
C TRP A 110 15.76 5.60 -21.85
N PRO A 111 15.00 4.75 -21.11
CA PRO A 111 14.51 3.51 -21.69
C PRO A 111 13.49 3.82 -22.79
N LYS A 112 13.43 2.99 -23.85
CA LYS A 112 12.40 3.10 -24.89
C LYS A 112 11.00 2.68 -24.39
N LYS A 113 10.96 1.90 -23.30
CA LYS A 113 9.74 1.39 -22.66
C LYS A 113 10.01 1.14 -21.18
N ILE A 114 9.06 1.48 -20.32
CA ILE A 114 9.07 1.12 -18.90
C ILE A 114 8.76 -0.37 -18.79
N SER A 115 9.80 -1.18 -18.61
CA SER A 115 9.67 -2.64 -18.62
C SER A 115 9.28 -3.22 -17.26
N ILE A 116 9.45 -2.42 -16.20
CA ILE A 116 9.06 -2.68 -14.82
C ILE A 116 8.18 -1.50 -14.40
N ASP A 117 6.87 -1.64 -14.55
CA ASP A 117 5.88 -0.57 -14.28
C ASP A 117 4.92 -0.91 -13.12
N SER A 118 5.22 -1.99 -12.39
CA SER A 118 4.39 -2.50 -11.31
C SER A 118 5.19 -3.49 -10.47
N ILE A 119 4.76 -3.68 -9.22
CA ILE A 119 5.25 -4.72 -8.32
C ILE A 119 5.17 -6.09 -8.99
N GLY A 120 4.05 -6.40 -9.65
CA GLY A 120 3.88 -7.69 -10.32
C GLY A 120 4.97 -7.96 -11.37
N LYS A 121 5.28 -6.96 -12.21
CA LYS A 121 6.38 -7.09 -13.18
C LYS A 121 7.74 -7.12 -12.51
N TYR A 122 7.96 -6.34 -11.45
CA TYR A 122 9.20 -6.36 -10.67
C TYR A 122 9.46 -7.76 -10.11
N LEU A 123 8.48 -8.33 -9.38
CA LEU A 123 8.59 -9.66 -8.77
C LEU A 123 8.82 -10.76 -9.82
N SER A 124 8.18 -10.66 -10.99
CA SER A 124 8.36 -11.62 -12.09
C SER A 124 9.75 -11.60 -12.73
N LYS A 125 10.47 -10.48 -12.63
CA LYS A 125 11.80 -10.26 -13.25
C LYS A 125 12.96 -10.31 -12.25
N SER A 126 12.68 -10.64 -11.00
CA SER A 126 13.64 -10.59 -9.88
C SER A 126 14.91 -11.45 -10.07
N ASN A 127 14.99 -12.34 -11.06
CA ASN A 127 16.23 -13.05 -11.37
C ASN A 127 17.27 -12.20 -12.14
N ASN A 128 16.84 -11.16 -12.87
CA ASN A 128 17.72 -10.35 -13.73
C ASN A 128 17.80 -8.88 -13.34
N VAL A 129 16.84 -8.37 -12.55
CA VAL A 129 16.84 -7.01 -12.03
C VAL A 129 16.44 -7.06 -10.57
N ARG A 130 17.40 -6.76 -9.68
CA ARG A 130 17.18 -6.67 -8.22
C ARG A 130 17.60 -5.29 -7.76
N TYR A 131 16.65 -4.55 -7.20
CA TYR A 131 16.94 -3.26 -6.58
C TYR A 131 17.01 -3.48 -5.08
N GLU A 132 18.15 -3.15 -4.47
CA GLU A 132 18.43 -3.45 -3.06
C GLU A 132 17.32 -2.93 -2.14
N ILE A 133 16.80 -1.73 -2.40
CA ILE A 133 15.71 -1.14 -1.62
C ILE A 133 14.43 -2.00 -1.62
N PHE A 134 14.04 -2.58 -2.74
CA PHE A 134 12.83 -3.41 -2.81
C PHE A 134 13.08 -4.84 -2.29
N GLU A 135 14.31 -5.36 -2.43
CA GLU A 135 14.67 -6.65 -1.84
C GLU A 135 14.76 -6.59 -0.31
N LYS A 136 15.25 -5.48 0.25
CA LYS A 136 15.24 -5.25 1.70
C LYS A 136 13.83 -5.27 2.28
N HIS A 137 12.86 -4.75 1.52
CA HIS A 137 11.43 -4.68 1.89
C HIS A 137 10.57 -5.70 1.15
N ARG A 138 11.14 -6.84 0.75
CA ARG A 138 10.48 -7.82 -0.13
C ARG A 138 9.13 -8.29 0.38
N ASN A 139 9.01 -8.54 1.69
CA ASN A 139 7.77 -8.98 2.31
C ASN A 139 6.63 -7.93 2.16
N LEU A 140 6.94 -6.65 2.37
CA LEU A 140 6.00 -5.55 2.15
C LEU A 140 5.55 -5.49 0.69
N ILE A 141 6.51 -5.60 -0.25
CA ILE A 141 6.25 -5.55 -1.69
C ILE A 141 5.36 -6.72 -2.13
N GLU A 142 5.68 -7.94 -1.71
CA GLU A 142 4.88 -9.14 -2.01
C GLU A 142 3.47 -9.06 -1.38
N THR A 143 3.40 -8.69 -0.10
CA THR A 143 2.14 -8.51 0.63
C THR A 143 1.23 -7.51 -0.08
N THR A 144 1.78 -6.34 -0.43
CA THR A 144 1.00 -5.29 -1.11
C THR A 144 0.49 -5.77 -2.46
N ASN A 145 1.31 -6.54 -3.19
CA ASN A 145 0.92 -7.09 -4.47
C ASN A 145 -0.19 -8.13 -4.35
N SER A 146 -0.09 -9.03 -3.38
CA SER A 146 -1.11 -10.07 -3.15
C SER A 146 -2.45 -9.44 -2.73
N ILE A 147 -2.45 -8.51 -1.78
CA ILE A 147 -3.67 -7.81 -1.35
C ILE A 147 -4.28 -7.03 -2.52
N GLY A 148 -3.49 -6.24 -3.24
CA GLY A 148 -3.98 -5.46 -4.38
C GLY A 148 -4.57 -6.34 -5.49
N ASN A 149 -3.94 -7.46 -5.80
CA ASN A 149 -4.45 -8.42 -6.79
C ASN A 149 -5.71 -9.12 -6.31
N ALA A 150 -5.80 -9.48 -5.03
CA ALA A 150 -6.99 -10.06 -4.46
C ALA A 150 -8.20 -9.13 -4.57
N ILE A 151 -8.02 -7.85 -4.22
CA ILE A 151 -9.08 -6.84 -4.32
C ILE A 151 -9.57 -6.68 -5.77
N LYS A 152 -8.65 -6.73 -6.74
CA LYS A 152 -8.96 -6.45 -8.15
C LYS A 152 -9.48 -7.67 -8.92
N HIS A 153 -9.00 -8.87 -8.61
CA HIS A 153 -9.14 -10.04 -9.48
C HIS A 153 -9.82 -11.25 -8.83
N SER A 154 -9.93 -11.29 -7.50
CA SER A 154 -10.49 -12.46 -6.81
C SER A 154 -12.00 -12.34 -6.67
N PHE A 155 -12.73 -13.27 -7.28
CA PHE A 155 -14.20 -13.35 -7.23
C PHE A 155 -14.69 -13.58 -5.80
N VAL A 156 -13.97 -14.39 -5.02
CA VAL A 156 -14.31 -14.73 -3.64
C VAL A 156 -13.96 -13.64 -2.63
N ASN A 157 -13.33 -12.53 -3.06
CA ASN A 157 -12.93 -11.48 -2.13
C ASN A 157 -14.12 -10.82 -1.43
N SER A 158 -15.34 -10.86 -1.99
CA SER A 158 -16.55 -10.39 -1.29
C SER A 158 -16.82 -11.14 0.02
N GLU A 159 -16.24 -12.32 0.20
CA GLU A 159 -16.40 -13.10 1.44
C GLU A 159 -15.82 -12.41 2.68
N ILE A 160 -14.96 -11.40 2.51
CA ILE A 160 -14.49 -10.55 3.61
C ILE A 160 -15.63 -9.88 4.38
N THR A 161 -16.80 -9.70 3.74
CA THR A 161 -18.01 -9.19 4.40
C THR A 161 -18.51 -10.10 5.53
N TRP A 162 -18.18 -11.39 5.51
CA TRP A 162 -18.55 -12.35 6.57
C TRP A 162 -17.61 -12.33 7.75
N ILE A 163 -16.38 -11.80 7.58
CA ILE A 163 -15.39 -11.80 8.66
C ILE A 163 -15.84 -10.89 9.80
N ARG A 164 -15.68 -11.42 11.01
CA ARG A 164 -15.89 -10.69 12.25
C ARG A 164 -14.53 -10.22 12.74
N ASN A 165 -14.35 -8.91 12.81
CA ASN A 165 -13.28 -8.32 13.59
C ASN A 165 -13.87 -7.94 14.96
N ASP A 166 -13.47 -8.70 15.98
CA ASP A 166 -13.94 -8.52 17.37
C ASP A 166 -12.99 -7.63 18.17
N THR A 167 -12.01 -7.00 17.51
CA THR A 167 -10.98 -6.17 18.13
C THR A 167 -11.14 -4.71 17.74
N VAL A 168 -10.53 -3.81 18.51
CA VAL A 168 -10.43 -2.39 18.14
C VAL A 168 -9.39 -2.15 17.04
N THR A 169 -8.52 -3.12 16.78
CA THR A 169 -7.45 -3.02 15.79
C THR A 169 -8.01 -3.31 14.38
N PRO A 170 -7.84 -2.39 13.42
CA PRO A 170 -8.23 -2.66 12.03
C PRO A 170 -7.25 -3.63 11.35
N TYR A 171 -7.76 -4.37 10.36
CA TYR A 171 -6.99 -5.35 9.59
C TYR A 171 -7.14 -5.09 8.10
N LEU A 172 -6.07 -5.35 7.36
CA LEU A 172 -6.09 -5.59 5.93
C LEU A 172 -6.44 -7.06 5.71
N ILE A 173 -7.55 -7.30 5.04
CA ILE A 173 -8.10 -8.64 4.85
C ILE A 173 -8.35 -8.84 3.36
N ALA A 174 -7.90 -9.96 2.82
CA ALA A 174 -8.15 -10.33 1.43
C ALA A 174 -8.23 -11.84 1.25
N TYR A 175 -9.14 -12.29 0.39
CA TYR A 175 -9.14 -13.64 -0.14
C TYR A 175 -8.63 -13.61 -1.57
N TYR A 176 -7.50 -14.25 -1.82
CA TYR A 176 -6.90 -14.34 -3.15
C TYR A 176 -7.15 -15.71 -3.75
N HIS A 177 -7.93 -15.76 -4.83
CA HIS A 177 -8.05 -16.94 -5.67
C HIS A 177 -7.39 -16.66 -7.01
N LYS A 178 -6.15 -17.16 -7.18
CA LYS A 178 -5.36 -16.90 -8.38
C LYS A 178 -6.12 -17.31 -9.64
N ASP A 179 -6.31 -16.34 -10.55
CA ASP A 179 -7.03 -16.46 -11.82
C ASP A 179 -8.47 -17.01 -11.70
N ASN A 180 -9.03 -17.07 -10.48
CA ASN A 180 -10.26 -17.79 -10.15
C ASN A 180 -10.29 -19.24 -10.67
N ASP A 181 -9.12 -19.87 -10.79
CA ASP A 181 -8.97 -21.24 -11.28
C ASP A 181 -9.02 -22.21 -10.10
N LEU A 182 -9.98 -23.15 -10.11
CA LEU A 182 -10.17 -24.17 -9.07
C LEU A 182 -8.93 -25.06 -8.82
N LYS A 183 -7.95 -25.06 -9.73
CA LYS A 183 -6.65 -25.71 -9.52
C LYS A 183 -5.77 -24.98 -8.50
N ASN A 184 -6.00 -23.68 -8.32
CA ASN A 184 -5.30 -22.85 -7.34
C ASN A 184 -6.08 -22.85 -6.02
N LYS A 185 -5.36 -22.89 -4.90
CA LYS A 185 -5.98 -22.72 -3.58
C LYS A 185 -6.35 -21.26 -3.35
N VAL A 186 -7.40 -21.05 -2.56
CA VAL A 186 -7.71 -19.72 -2.02
C VAL A 186 -6.71 -19.42 -0.90
N GLU A 187 -6.03 -18.29 -1.01
CA GLU A 187 -5.14 -17.76 0.02
C GLU A 187 -5.89 -16.72 0.84
N PHE A 188 -5.74 -16.78 2.16
CA PHE A 188 -6.33 -15.81 3.08
C PHE A 188 -5.22 -14.94 3.67
N HIS A 189 -5.32 -13.63 3.45
CA HIS A 189 -4.45 -12.63 4.05
C HIS A 189 -5.20 -11.90 5.15
N SER A 190 -4.59 -11.81 6.33
CA SER A 190 -5.08 -11.03 7.46
C SER A 190 -3.89 -10.39 8.17
N ILE A 191 -3.73 -9.09 7.98
CA ILE A 191 -2.60 -8.32 8.48
C ILE A 191 -3.15 -7.17 9.32
N LYS A 192 -2.62 -6.96 10.51
CA LYS A 192 -2.99 -5.79 11.30
C LYS A 192 -2.57 -4.54 10.54
N LEU A 193 -3.47 -3.58 10.40
CA LEU A 193 -3.15 -2.31 9.76
C LEU A 193 -1.93 -1.63 10.41
N PRO A 194 -1.80 -1.54 11.76
CA PRO A 194 -0.60 -0.95 12.37
C PRO A 194 0.70 -1.62 11.91
N ASP A 195 0.77 -2.97 11.95
CA ASP A 195 1.96 -3.71 11.53
C ASP A 195 2.33 -3.41 10.06
N TYR A 196 1.32 -3.24 9.19
CA TYR A 196 1.55 -2.87 7.78
C TYR A 196 2.02 -1.41 7.62
N LEU A 197 1.48 -0.49 8.44
CA LEU A 197 1.91 0.91 8.46
C LEU A 197 3.34 1.05 8.97
N ASP A 198 3.75 0.26 9.97
CA ASP A 198 5.13 0.22 10.45
C ASP A 198 6.11 -0.16 9.35
N GLU A 199 5.78 -1.18 8.55
CA GLU A 199 6.62 -1.60 7.41
C GLU A 199 6.66 -0.52 6.32
N LEU A 200 5.53 0.14 6.01
CA LEU A 200 5.52 1.29 5.11
C LEU A 200 6.36 2.46 5.63
N ASN A 201 6.30 2.76 6.92
CA ASN A 201 7.06 3.83 7.56
C ASN A 201 8.55 3.52 7.67
N LYS A 202 8.97 2.26 7.56
CA LYS A 202 10.38 1.89 7.33
C LYS A 202 10.76 2.05 5.87
N PHE A 203 9.92 1.57 4.95
CA PHE A 203 10.19 1.58 3.53
C PHE A 203 10.26 2.99 2.92
N LEU A 204 9.26 3.85 3.19
CA LEU A 204 9.12 5.14 2.52
C LEU A 204 10.32 6.08 2.74
N PRO A 205 10.82 6.29 3.97
CA PRO A 205 12.00 7.13 4.21
C PRO A 205 13.26 6.53 3.58
N GLU A 206 13.44 5.21 3.64
CA GLU A 206 14.59 4.54 3.04
C GLU A 206 14.58 4.61 1.52
N TYR A 207 13.41 4.44 0.89
CA TYR A 207 13.23 4.61 -0.55
C TYR A 207 13.55 6.05 -0.96
N ASN A 208 13.05 7.03 -0.22
CA ASN A 208 13.34 8.43 -0.48
C ASN A 208 14.84 8.74 -0.34
N PHE A 209 15.48 8.23 0.72
CA PHE A 209 16.92 8.32 0.96
C PHE A 209 17.72 7.71 -0.17
N ASP A 210 17.36 6.52 -0.63
CA ASP A 210 18.03 5.87 -1.75
C ASP A 210 17.91 6.73 -3.01
N VAL A 211 16.70 7.21 -3.32
CA VAL A 211 16.46 8.04 -4.50
C VAL A 211 17.28 9.32 -4.47
N LYS A 212 17.34 9.99 -3.32
CA LYS A 212 18.13 11.21 -3.13
C LYS A 212 19.62 11.00 -3.36
N ASN A 213 20.19 9.96 -2.76
CA ASN A 213 21.65 9.79 -2.79
C ASN A 213 22.14 9.16 -4.09
N ASN A 214 21.26 8.46 -4.82
CA ASN A 214 21.65 7.75 -6.02
C ASN A 214 21.23 8.40 -7.33
N TYR A 215 20.20 9.25 -7.34
CA TYR A 215 19.60 9.77 -8.58
C TYR A 215 19.29 11.27 -8.55
N SER A 216 19.63 11.99 -7.47
CA SER A 216 19.53 13.47 -7.41
C SER A 216 20.85 14.18 -7.75
#